data_AF-A0A1H0J9S9-F1
#
_entry.id   AF-A0A1H0J9S9-F1
#
_cell.length_a   1.000
_cell.length_b   1.000
_cell.length_c   1.000
_cell.angle_alpha   90.00
_cell.angle_beta   90.00
_cell.angle_gamma   90.00
#
_symmetry.space_group_name_H-M   'P 1'
#
loop_
_entity.id
_entity.type
_entity.pdbx_description
1 polymer ?
#
loop_
_entity_poly.entity_id
_entity_poly.type
_entity_poly.pdbx_seq_one_letter_code
_entity_poly.pdbx_strand_id
1 'polypeptide(L)'
;MGNHPYAMADHVRNAEEIHDRIVVNDEFPYRALALGQVELLNQIPAPGSSVPLDEALAIVGRHHCNPYVQIVVLMNRGLLAADFEDGSHADPEIVLRRV
;
A
#
# COMPACT_ATOMS: atom_id res chain seq x y z
N MET A 1 -43.62 -8.41 27.84
CA MET A 1 -42.77 -9.33 27.06
C MET A 1 -42.31 -8.56 25.84
N GLY A 2 -41.09 -8.01 25.89
CA GLY A 2 -40.58 -7.04 24.92
C GLY A 2 -39.88 -7.73 23.74
N ASN A 3 -40.15 -7.23 22.54
CA ASN A 3 -39.46 -7.57 21.30
C ASN A 3 -37.96 -7.29 21.43
N HIS A 4 -37.11 -8.26 21.08
CA HIS A 4 -35.71 -8.06 20.77
C HIS A 4 -35.56 -7.71 19.28
N PRO A 5 -35.29 -6.44 18.91
CA PRO A 5 -34.86 -6.13 17.57
C PRO A 5 -33.39 -6.54 17.39
N TYR A 6 -33.13 -7.15 16.25
CA TYR A 6 -31.82 -7.54 15.73
C TYR A 6 -30.74 -6.47 15.98
N ALA A 7 -29.70 -6.85 16.72
CA ALA A 7 -28.44 -6.12 16.78
C ALA A 7 -27.70 -6.29 15.44
N MET A 8 -28.09 -5.50 14.44
CA MET A 8 -27.39 -5.39 13.15
C MET A 8 -27.09 -3.92 12.86
N ALA A 9 -26.26 -3.28 13.69
CA ALA A 9 -25.87 -1.89 13.46
C ALA A 9 -24.50 -1.46 13.98
N ASP A 10 -23.63 -2.37 14.44
CA ASP A 10 -22.35 -1.97 15.06
C ASP A 10 -21.07 -2.33 14.30
N HIS A 11 -21.17 -2.96 13.11
CA HIS A 11 -19.96 -3.35 12.36
C HIS A 11 -19.65 -2.49 11.12
N VAL A 12 -20.49 -1.50 10.78
CA VAL A 12 -20.29 -0.70 9.56
C VAL A 12 -19.58 0.64 9.82
N ARG A 13 -19.49 1.10 11.08
CA ARG A 13 -18.88 2.41 11.39
C ARG A 13 -17.35 2.43 11.52
N ASN A 14 -16.69 1.28 11.51
CA ASN A 14 -15.23 1.21 11.73
C ASN A 14 -14.38 1.19 10.45
N ALA A 15 -14.99 1.18 9.26
CA ALA A 15 -14.23 1.19 8.00
C ALA A 15 -13.78 2.61 7.59
N GLU A 16 -14.57 3.63 7.93
CA GLU A 16 -14.32 5.02 7.50
C GLU A 16 -13.22 5.72 8.33
N GLU A 17 -12.98 5.31 9.58
CA GLU A 17 -11.93 5.93 10.43
C GLU A 17 -10.51 5.44 10.15
N ILE A 18 -10.33 4.32 9.43
CA ILE A 18 -8.99 3.77 9.17
C ILE A 18 -8.31 4.47 7.97
N HIS A 19 -9.08 5.13 7.09
CA HIS A 19 -8.52 5.76 5.88
C HIS A 19 -7.86 7.12 6.14
N ASP A 20 -8.33 7.90 7.12
CA ASP A 20 -7.96 9.32 7.23
C ASP A 20 -6.70 9.60 8.05
N ARG A 21 -6.05 8.56 8.60
CA ARG A 21 -4.95 8.71 9.56
C ARG A 21 -3.71 7.86 9.30
N ILE A 22 -3.44 7.46 8.06
CA ILE A 22 -2.08 7.00 7.69
C ILE A 22 -1.18 8.24 7.51
N VAL A 23 -1.06 9.05 8.56
CA VAL A 23 0.02 10.01 8.71
C VAL A 23 1.25 9.18 9.05
N VAL A 24 2.11 8.97 8.06
CA VAL A 24 3.41 8.32 8.28
C VAL A 24 4.21 9.27 9.16
N ASN A 25 4.36 8.93 10.44
CA ASN A 25 5.18 9.69 11.37
C ASN A 25 6.65 9.53 10.97
N ASP A 26 7.35 10.62 10.71
CA ASP A 26 8.75 10.64 10.21
C ASP A 26 9.81 10.56 11.33
N GLU A 27 9.40 10.35 12.57
CA GLU A 27 10.31 10.20 13.72
C GLU A 27 10.87 8.77 13.86
N PHE A 28 12.07 8.62 14.41
CA PHE A 28 12.66 7.29 14.66
C PHE A 28 11.80 6.52 15.70
N PRO A 29 11.50 5.21 15.51
CA PRO A 29 12.07 4.25 14.55
C PRO A 29 11.36 4.17 13.21
N TYR A 30 10.34 5.00 12.97
CA TYR A 30 9.52 4.92 11.76
C TYR A 30 10.30 5.24 10.48
N ARG A 31 11.49 5.86 10.54
CA ARG A 31 12.40 6.00 9.38
C ARG A 31 12.98 4.70 8.84
N ALA A 32 13.11 3.66 9.67
CA ALA A 32 13.67 2.40 9.20
C ALA A 32 12.70 1.75 8.21
N LEU A 33 13.23 1.25 7.09
CA LEU A 33 12.46 0.46 6.15
C LEU A 33 12.31 -0.96 6.67
N ALA A 34 11.10 -1.50 6.55
CA ALA A 34 10.86 -2.91 6.82
C ALA A 34 11.52 -3.79 5.74
N LEU A 35 11.78 -5.06 6.06
CA LEU A 35 12.48 -5.97 5.15
C LEU A 35 11.80 -6.08 3.77
N GLY A 36 10.46 -6.23 3.74
CA GLY A 36 9.72 -6.28 2.46
C GLY A 36 9.80 -4.99 1.66
N GLN A 37 9.89 -3.84 2.32
CA GLN A 37 10.10 -2.56 1.66
C GLN A 37 11.51 -2.45 1.07
N VAL A 38 12.54 -2.89 1.81
CA VAL A 38 13.92 -2.94 1.32
C VAL A 38 14.04 -3.87 0.11
N GLU A 39 13.43 -5.06 0.17
CA GLU A 39 13.42 -6.00 -0.94
C GLU A 39 12.76 -5.43 -2.19
N LEU A 40 11.61 -4.77 -2.05
CA LEU A 40 10.95 -4.09 -3.16
C LEU A 40 11.85 -3.01 -3.77
N LEU A 41 12.44 -2.14 -2.96
CA LEU A 41 13.31 -1.06 -3.47
C LEU A 41 14.58 -1.59 -4.15
N ASN A 42 15.07 -2.77 -3.74
CA ASN A 42 16.19 -3.42 -4.40
C ASN A 42 15.84 -3.99 -5.78
N GLN A 43 14.55 -4.29 -6.05
CA GLN A 43 14.08 -4.71 -7.39
C GLN A 43 13.99 -3.54 -8.38
N ILE A 44 13.79 -2.32 -7.88
CA ILE A 44 13.73 -1.08 -8.67
C ILE A 44 14.79 -0.07 -8.18
N PRO A 45 16.09 -0.39 -8.39
CA PRO A 45 17.19 0.29 -7.71
C PRO A 45 17.45 1.71 -8.22
N ALA A 46 17.07 2.01 -9.46
CA ALA A 46 17.39 3.28 -10.12
C ALA A 46 16.12 4.13 -10.34
N PRO A 47 16.19 5.46 -10.19
CA PRO A 47 15.09 6.36 -10.57
C PRO A 47 14.60 6.08 -11.99
N GLY A 48 13.28 6.03 -12.17
CA GLY A 48 12.64 5.70 -13.44
C GLY A 48 12.45 4.20 -13.72
N SER A 49 13.14 3.31 -13.00
CA SER A 49 12.83 1.87 -13.05
C SER A 49 11.46 1.60 -12.43
N SER A 50 10.74 0.64 -12.98
CA SER A 50 9.38 0.30 -12.55
C SER A 50 9.18 -1.21 -12.39
N VAL A 51 8.18 -1.56 -11.59
CA VAL A 51 7.73 -2.92 -11.34
C VAL A 51 6.20 -2.93 -11.33
N PRO A 52 5.53 -3.95 -11.91
CA PRO A 52 4.08 -4.11 -11.79
C PRO A 52 3.61 -4.10 -10.35
N LEU A 53 2.43 -3.52 -10.10
CA LEU A 53 1.84 -3.48 -8.76
C LEU A 53 1.66 -4.89 -8.18
N ASP A 54 1.21 -5.84 -8.98
CA ASP A 54 1.00 -7.23 -8.55
C ASP A 54 2.30 -7.90 -8.09
N GLU A 55 3.40 -7.65 -8.80
CA GLU A 55 4.72 -8.16 -8.43
C GLU A 55 5.21 -7.49 -7.14
N ALA A 56 5.03 -6.18 -7.00
CA ALA A 56 5.37 -5.46 -5.78
C ALA A 56 4.60 -5.99 -4.56
N LEU A 57 3.31 -6.27 -4.72
CA LEU A 57 2.48 -6.87 -3.67
C LEU A 57 2.97 -8.27 -3.31
N ALA A 58 3.37 -9.06 -4.30
CA ALA A 58 3.92 -10.40 -4.08
C ALA A 58 5.27 -10.35 -3.31
N ILE A 59 6.12 -9.36 -3.57
CA ILE A 59 7.39 -9.17 -2.84
C ILE A 59 7.12 -8.78 -1.39
N VAL A 60 6.35 -7.71 -1.18
CA VAL A 60 6.09 -7.16 0.15
C VAL A 60 5.23 -8.13 0.99
N GLY A 61 4.29 -8.83 0.34
CA GLY A 61 3.37 -9.79 0.97
C GLY A 61 4.05 -11.00 1.60
N ARG A 62 5.32 -11.29 1.24
CA ARG A 62 6.12 -12.33 1.92
C ARG A 62 6.42 -11.98 3.38
N HIS A 63 6.43 -10.70 3.71
CA HIS A 63 6.85 -10.18 5.02
C HIS A 63 5.74 -9.47 5.78
N HIS A 64 4.64 -9.09 5.11
CA HIS A 64 3.58 -8.26 5.67
C HIS A 64 2.19 -8.78 5.31
N CYS A 65 1.27 -8.77 6.29
CA CYS A 65 -0.13 -9.14 6.07
C CYS A 65 -0.93 -8.10 5.27
N ASN A 66 -0.45 -6.86 5.18
CA ASN A 66 -1.06 -5.79 4.42
C ASN A 66 -0.01 -5.10 3.52
N PRO A 67 0.34 -5.71 2.36
CA PRO A 67 1.39 -5.21 1.48
C PRO A 67 1.04 -3.87 0.83
N TYR A 68 -0.24 -3.62 0.55
CA TYR A 68 -0.71 -2.33 0.01
C TYR A 68 -0.35 -1.16 0.94
N VAL A 69 -0.61 -1.28 2.24
CA VAL A 69 -0.27 -0.21 3.20
C VAL A 69 1.23 0.06 3.22
N GLN A 70 2.06 -0.97 3.10
CA GLN A 70 3.51 -0.78 3.07
C GLN A 70 4.00 -0.09 1.80
N ILE A 71 3.34 -0.34 0.66
CA ILE A 71 3.61 0.38 -0.60
C ILE A 71 3.18 1.83 -0.49
N VAL A 72 1.99 2.11 0.06
CA VAL A 72 1.51 3.48 0.32
C VAL A 72 2.48 4.25 1.23
N VAL A 73 3.04 3.58 2.25
CA VAL A 73 4.08 4.19 3.11
C VAL A 73 5.31 4.61 2.29
N LEU A 74 5.76 3.80 1.33
CA LEU A 74 6.87 4.15 0.44
C LEU A 74 6.51 5.32 -0.48
N MET A 75 5.28 5.37 -0.99
CA MET A 75 4.78 6.49 -1.80
C MET A 75 4.72 7.80 -1.01
N ASN A 76 4.17 7.76 0.21
CA ASN A 76 4.09 8.92 1.10
C ASN A 76 5.48 9.43 1.51
N ARG A 77 6.49 8.57 1.52
CA ARG A 77 7.91 8.94 1.75
C ARG A 77 8.61 9.46 0.50
N GLY A 78 7.94 9.53 -0.64
CA GLY A 78 8.53 9.94 -1.92
C GLY A 78 9.59 8.96 -2.44
N LEU A 79 9.52 7.69 -2.05
CA LEU A 79 10.44 6.65 -2.52
C LEU A 79 9.90 5.91 -3.75
N LEU A 80 8.59 5.98 -3.97
CA LEU A 80 7.87 5.39 -5.09
C LEU A 80 6.78 6.35 -5.59
N ALA A 81 6.47 6.25 -6.87
CA ALA A 81 5.29 6.80 -7.49
C ALA A 81 4.49 5.67 -8.13
N ALA A 82 3.17 5.82 -8.22
CA ALA A 82 2.34 4.94 -9.03
C ALA A 82 2.08 5.62 -10.37
N ASP A 83 2.30 4.88 -11.46
CA ASP A 83 2.06 5.31 -12.84
C ASP A 83 1.25 4.22 -13.55
N PHE A 84 0.73 4.57 -14.72
CA PHE A 84 0.14 3.63 -15.65
C PHE A 84 1.11 3.39 -16.80
N GLU A 85 1.35 2.13 -17.14
CA GLU A 85 2.07 1.80 -18.37
C GLU A 85 1.07 1.80 -19.53
N ASP A 86 1.17 2.81 -20.40
CA ASP A 86 0.36 2.93 -21.61
C ASP A 86 0.82 1.90 -22.66
N GLY A 87 0.42 0.64 -22.45
CA GLY A 87 0.38 -0.37 -23.51
C GLY A 87 -0.84 -0.16 -24.40
N SER A 88 -0.80 -0.59 -25.67
CA SER A 88 -1.91 -0.48 -26.63
C SER A 88 -3.15 -1.34 -26.30
N HIS A 89 -3.38 -1.63 -25.02
CA HIS A 89 -4.34 -2.58 -24.53
C HIS A 89 -5.49 -1.81 -23.86
N ALA A 90 -6.68 -2.40 -23.86
CA ALA A 90 -7.88 -1.77 -23.32
C ALA A 90 -7.86 -1.60 -21.78
N ASP A 91 -6.85 -2.14 -21.10
CA ASP A 91 -6.68 -2.11 -19.65
C ASP A 91 -5.23 -1.72 -19.30
N PRO A 92 -4.98 -0.50 -18.78
CA PRO A 92 -3.64 -0.04 -18.45
C PRO A 92 -3.12 -0.71 -17.18
N GLU A 93 -1.89 -1.23 -17.23
CA GLU A 93 -1.25 -1.87 -16.08
C GLU A 93 -0.71 -0.82 -15.10
N ILE A 94 -1.01 -0.99 -13.81
CA ILE A 94 -0.47 -0.12 -12.75
C ILE A 94 0.96 -0.58 -12.44
N VAL A 95 1.89 0.36 -12.55
CA VAL A 95 3.30 0.14 -12.23
C VAL A 95 3.74 1.06 -11.11
N LEU A 96 4.62 0.56 -10.24
CA LEU A 96 5.31 1.34 -9.24
C LEU A 96 6.67 1.76 -9.79
N ARG A 97 6.93 3.06 -9.83
CA ARG A 97 8.15 3.67 -10.33
C ARG A 97 9.01 4.21 -9.19
N ARG A 98 10.32 4.03 -9.30
CA ARG A 98 11.30 4.65 -8.41
C ARG A 98 11.40 6.15 -8.68
N VAL A 99 11.25 6.95 -7.63
CA VAL A 99 11.41 8.42 -7.64
C VAL A 99 12.88 8.79 -7.43
#